data_AF-A0A2S8ZY16-F1
#
_entry.id   AF-A0A2S8ZY16-F1
#
_cell.length_a   1.000
_cell.length_b   1.000
_cell.length_c   1.000
_cell.angle_alpha   90.00
_cell.angle_beta   90.00
_cell.angle_gamma   90.00
#
_symmetry.space_group_name_H-M   'P 1'
#
loop_
_entity.id
_entity.type
_entity.pdbx_description
1 polymer ?
#
loop_
_entity_poly.entity_id
_entity_poly.type
_entity_poly.pdbx_seq_one_letter_code
_entity_poly.pdbx_strand_id
1 'polypeptide(L)'
;MFNQSTVEYCVGISCAKFKITIIMSNIIQLLGQSYNISHHYEGLTTISELESYLTLADINRYSQLKADIEKNGINDPILYHTTANGIKLVIDGHIRLKACIELEISDILTKEIKEDFETLSDIQFWMVKNQCQRRNLTQIHKIQLACLHEEKIQQTAKDNLVNAGKGNNVEKAVDTLLEIAKIANVGRTTVARYKKVVSSGLVDIIEKMITEDLSISSAYKQVQKAIKNELNATMKTEVQEETQIESEVTETEIHKPQYVNDINAGMHLLRGNEVECLIMTKDENKVNDFVSQQPNVKYAVFIIED
;
A
#
# COMPACT_ATOMS: atom_id res chain seq x y z
N MET A 1 12.53 30.62 10.69
CA MET A 1 12.68 32.06 10.33
C MET A 1 13.79 32.13 9.28
N PHE A 2 13.48 32.59 8.07
CA PHE A 2 14.49 32.68 6.99
C PHE A 2 15.54 33.71 7.36
N ASN A 3 16.81 33.31 7.40
CA ASN A 3 17.91 34.23 7.66
C ASN A 3 18.10 35.12 6.42
N GLN A 4 17.57 36.34 6.47
CA GLN A 4 17.78 37.34 5.43
C GLN A 4 19.10 38.06 5.73
N SER A 5 20.17 37.69 5.03
CA SER A 5 21.41 38.47 5.06
C SER A 5 21.47 39.36 3.81
N THR A 6 21.40 40.67 4.01
CA THR A 6 21.68 41.67 2.98
C THR A 6 23.19 41.88 2.89
N VAL A 7 23.78 41.61 1.73
CA VAL A 7 25.18 41.95 1.47
C VAL A 7 25.20 43.17 0.54
N GLU A 8 25.78 44.28 1.00
CA GLU A 8 26.03 45.46 0.18
C GLU A 8 27.37 45.31 -0.54
N TYR A 9 27.39 45.46 -1.86
CA TYR A 9 28.62 45.56 -2.64
C TYR A 9 28.60 46.87 -3.44
N CYS A 10 29.59 47.71 -3.21
CA CYS A 10 29.75 48.98 -3.93
C CYS A 10 30.67 48.79 -5.13
N VAL A 11 30.16 49.04 -6.34
CA VAL A 11 30.98 49.17 -7.55
C VAL A 11 30.66 50.51 -8.22
N GLY A 12 31.49 51.52 -7.96
CA GLY A 12 31.40 52.84 -8.63
C GLY A 12 30.22 53.72 -8.20
N ILE A 13 30.17 54.94 -8.78
CA ILE A 13 29.38 56.13 -8.36
C ILE A 13 27.85 55.95 -8.54
N SER A 14 27.37 54.76 -8.89
CA SER A 14 25.94 54.44 -8.96
C SER A 14 25.60 53.36 -7.93
N CYS A 15 24.96 53.76 -6.84
CA CYS A 15 24.48 52.85 -5.80
C CYS A 15 23.14 52.23 -6.25
N ALA A 16 23.19 51.25 -7.15
CA ALA A 16 22.05 50.42 -7.45
C ALA A 16 21.91 49.36 -6.34
N LYS A 17 20.88 49.51 -5.49
CA LYS A 17 20.51 48.48 -4.51
C LYS A 17 19.94 47.26 -5.23
N PHE A 18 20.82 46.35 -5.67
CA PHE A 18 20.39 45.03 -6.08
C PHE A 18 20.12 44.19 -4.83
N LYS A 19 18.85 43.83 -4.62
CA LYS A 19 18.46 42.87 -3.60
C LYS A 19 18.78 41.48 -4.13
N ILE A 20 20.01 41.01 -3.92
CA ILE A 20 20.39 39.62 -4.20
C ILE A 20 19.84 38.77 -3.06
N THR A 21 18.68 38.14 -3.30
CA THR A 21 18.19 37.07 -2.42
C THR A 21 19.02 35.83 -2.72
N ILE A 22 20.04 35.56 -1.92
CA ILE A 22 20.67 34.24 -1.90
C ILE A 22 19.66 33.31 -1.22
N ILE A 23 18.93 32.53 -2.02
CA ILE A 23 18.19 31.39 -1.49
C ILE A 23 19.27 30.39 -1.08
N MET A 24 19.70 30.44 0.19
CA MET A 24 20.52 29.37 0.74
C MET A 24 19.76 28.09 0.47
N SER A 25 20.34 27.21 -0.35
CA SER A 25 19.75 25.93 -0.71
C SER A 25 19.29 25.24 0.57
N ASN A 26 17.99 25.04 0.69
CA ASN A 26 17.33 24.48 1.88
C ASN A 26 17.53 22.95 1.93
N ILE A 27 18.72 22.50 1.55
CA ILE A 27 19.07 21.11 1.27
C ILE A 27 20.27 20.74 2.14
N ILE A 28 20.25 19.52 2.68
CA ILE A 28 21.31 18.95 3.50
C ILE A 28 21.77 17.61 2.92
N GLN A 29 23.07 17.34 3.01
CA GLN A 29 23.62 16.02 2.66
C GLN A 29 23.59 15.11 3.90
N LEU A 30 22.85 14.01 3.83
CA LEU A 30 22.78 12.98 4.87
C LEU A 30 22.84 11.62 4.19
N LEU A 31 23.56 10.66 4.76
CA LEU A 31 23.56 9.25 4.30
C LEU A 31 23.81 9.09 2.78
N GLY A 32 24.67 9.96 2.22
CA GLY A 32 25.01 9.96 0.79
C GLY A 32 23.94 10.54 -0.15
N GLN A 33 22.89 11.17 0.38
CA GLN A 33 21.80 11.77 -0.39
C GLN A 33 21.47 13.19 0.07
N SER A 34 20.76 13.92 -0.79
CA SER A 34 20.31 15.30 -0.56
C SER A 34 18.87 15.33 -0.09
N TYR A 35 18.59 16.02 1.02
CA TYR A 35 17.24 16.13 1.60
C TYR A 35 16.85 17.57 1.85
N ASN A 36 15.55 17.87 1.75
CA ASN A 36 15.05 19.20 2.07
C ASN A 36 14.92 19.38 3.59
N ILE A 37 15.42 20.49 4.11
CA ILE A 37 15.28 20.89 5.50
C ILE A 37 13.90 21.54 5.68
N SER A 38 13.05 20.97 6.53
CA SER A 38 11.81 21.61 6.95
C SER A 38 12.07 22.68 8.01
N HIS A 39 12.84 22.32 9.04
CA HIS A 39 13.08 23.18 10.20
C HIS A 39 14.52 23.06 10.68
N HIS A 40 15.10 24.19 11.08
CA HIS A 40 16.28 24.23 11.94
C HIS A 40 15.95 25.10 13.16
N TYR A 41 16.06 24.55 14.36
CA TYR A 41 15.66 25.22 15.59
C TYR A 41 16.42 24.64 16.80
N GLU A 42 17.01 25.50 17.63
CA GLU A 42 17.80 25.08 18.82
C GLU A 42 18.88 24.02 18.49
N GLY A 43 19.52 24.14 17.31
CA GLY A 43 20.54 23.20 16.83
C GLY A 43 20.00 21.84 16.34
N LEU A 44 18.68 21.62 16.40
CA LEU A 44 18.01 20.46 15.81
C LEU A 44 17.69 20.71 14.34
N THR A 45 17.84 19.68 13.52
CA THR A 45 17.53 19.72 12.09
C THR A 45 16.47 18.69 11.76
N THR A 46 15.39 19.13 11.11
CA THR A 46 14.30 18.28 10.62
C THR A 46 14.29 18.29 9.10
N ILE A 47 14.22 17.11 8.49
CA ILE A 47 14.03 16.96 7.04
C ILE A 47 12.57 16.56 6.73
N SER A 48 12.10 16.96 5.55
CA SER A 48 10.69 16.78 5.15
C SER A 48 10.28 15.31 5.03
N GLU A 49 11.21 14.44 4.64
CA GLU A 49 10.99 13.00 4.48
C GLU A 49 10.68 12.31 5.81
N LEU A 50 11.32 12.72 6.91
CA LEU A 50 11.06 12.16 8.24
C LEU A 50 9.84 12.80 8.90
N GLU A 51 9.67 14.11 8.73
CA GLU A 51 8.53 14.83 9.28
C GLU A 51 7.21 14.31 8.71
N SER A 52 7.14 14.00 7.42
CA SER A 52 5.92 13.50 6.77
C SER A 52 5.69 11.99 6.98
N TYR A 53 6.69 11.25 7.43
CA TYR A 53 6.67 9.78 7.41
C TYR A 53 5.59 9.16 8.30
N LEU A 54 5.40 9.69 9.50
CA LEU A 54 4.43 9.18 10.49
C LEU A 54 3.20 10.08 10.68
N THR A 55 3.10 11.16 9.90
CA THR A 55 2.21 12.26 10.25
C THR A 55 0.81 12.07 9.66
N LEU A 56 -0.13 11.72 10.52
CA LEU A 56 -1.57 11.99 10.39
C LEU A 56 -1.98 12.88 11.57
N ALA A 57 -1.62 14.16 11.53
CA ALA A 57 -2.02 15.09 12.57
C ALA A 57 -3.45 15.62 12.28
N ASP A 58 -4.43 15.13 13.04
CA ASP A 58 -5.72 15.81 13.17
C ASP A 58 -5.49 17.22 13.75
N ILE A 59 -6.05 18.24 13.08
CA ILE A 59 -5.95 19.67 13.47
C ILE A 59 -6.38 19.88 14.92
N ASN A 60 -7.42 19.17 15.37
CA ASN A 60 -7.91 19.28 16.74
C ASN A 60 -6.88 18.75 17.74
N ARG A 61 -6.28 17.60 17.42
CA ARG A 61 -5.27 16.96 18.27
C ARG A 61 -3.98 17.79 18.33
N TYR A 62 -3.59 18.44 17.24
CA TYR A 62 -2.47 19.38 17.23
C TYR A 62 -2.75 20.60 18.11
N SER A 63 -3.93 21.21 17.97
CA SER A 63 -4.33 22.38 18.77
C SER A 63 -4.31 22.07 20.27
N GLN A 64 -4.83 20.90 20.67
CA GLN A 64 -4.79 20.44 22.06
C GLN A 64 -3.36 20.24 22.57
N LEU A 65 -2.50 19.59 21.78
CA LEU A 65 -1.10 19.39 22.13
C LEU A 65 -0.37 20.73 22.29
N LYS A 66 -0.59 21.69 21.39
CA LYS A 66 0.04 23.01 21.45
C LYS A 66 -0.37 23.77 22.72
N ALA A 67 -1.66 23.78 23.05
CA ALA A 67 -2.15 24.42 24.27
C ALA A 67 -1.62 23.74 25.55
N ASP A 68 -1.45 22.41 25.53
CA ASP A 68 -0.84 21.68 26.65
C ASP A 68 0.64 22.03 26.81
N ILE A 69 1.40 22.10 25.71
CA ILE A 69 2.82 22.52 25.72
C ILE A 69 2.97 23.97 26.20
N GLU A 70 2.10 24.88 25.78
CA GLU A 70 2.12 26.28 26.24
C GLU A 70 1.91 26.38 27.76
N LYS A 71 1.00 25.54 28.31
CA LYS A 71 0.66 25.59 29.73
C LYS A 71 1.62 24.80 30.63
N ASN A 72 2.04 23.61 30.19
CA ASN A 72 2.72 22.62 31.02
C ASN A 72 4.16 22.34 30.54
N GLY A 73 4.58 22.91 29.41
CA GLY A 73 5.86 22.62 28.78
C GLY A 73 5.91 21.25 28.10
N ILE A 74 7.11 20.89 27.62
CA ILE A 74 7.34 19.59 26.98
C ILE A 74 7.70 18.55 28.03
N ASN A 75 6.88 17.52 28.16
CA ASN A 75 7.17 16.38 29.04
C ASN A 75 7.98 15.28 28.34
N ASP A 76 7.64 14.98 27.08
CA ASP A 76 8.32 13.95 26.28
C ASP A 76 9.41 14.57 25.41
N PRO A 77 10.69 14.17 25.56
CA PRO A 77 11.80 14.76 24.82
C PRO A 77 11.61 14.64 23.30
N ILE A 78 12.18 15.60 22.58
CA ILE A 78 12.44 15.45 21.13
C ILE A 78 13.63 14.49 20.97
N LEU A 79 13.42 13.42 20.21
CA LEU A 79 14.45 12.42 19.99
C LEU A 79 15.24 12.79 18.75
N TYR A 80 16.57 12.80 18.86
CA TYR A 80 17.45 13.10 17.75
C TYR A 80 18.60 12.09 17.66
N HIS A 81 19.19 11.98 16.47
CA HIS A 81 20.41 11.23 16.22
C HIS A 81 21.50 12.18 15.71
N THR A 82 22.69 12.09 16.28
CA THR A 82 23.85 12.87 15.80
C THR A 82 24.53 12.12 14.68
N THR A 83 24.44 12.67 13.47
CA THR A 83 25.10 12.10 12.29
C THR A 83 26.63 12.22 12.40
N ALA A 84 27.37 11.48 11.56
CA ALA A 84 28.83 11.57 11.49
C ALA A 84 29.37 13.00 11.25
N ASN A 85 28.56 13.87 10.62
CA ASN A 85 28.91 15.26 10.35
C ASN A 85 28.51 16.22 11.50
N GLY A 86 28.11 15.68 12.66
CA GLY A 86 27.71 16.46 13.84
C GLY A 86 26.30 17.06 13.77
N ILE A 87 25.52 16.75 12.74
CA ILE A 87 24.14 17.24 12.59
C ILE A 87 23.22 16.46 13.53
N LYS A 88 22.47 17.17 14.38
CA LYS A 88 21.41 16.60 15.24
C LYS A 88 20.12 16.47 14.44
N LEU A 89 19.93 15.31 13.82
CA LEU A 89 18.76 15.00 12.99
C LEU A 89 17.58 14.57 13.88
N VAL A 90 16.42 15.19 13.73
CA VAL A 90 15.21 14.87 14.51
C VAL A 90 14.57 13.58 14.01
N ILE A 91 14.41 12.61 14.92
CA ILE A 91 13.91 11.26 14.63
C ILE A 91 12.48 11.06 15.16
N ASP A 92 12.14 11.58 16.34
CA ASP A 92 10.76 11.59 16.86
C ASP A 92 10.44 12.92 17.53
N GLY A 93 9.14 13.26 17.53
CA GLY A 93 8.64 14.47 18.16
C GLY A 93 8.51 15.66 17.20
N HIS A 94 8.47 15.43 15.88
CA HIS A 94 8.33 16.50 14.88
C HIS A 94 7.16 17.45 15.16
N ILE A 95 5.99 16.91 15.55
CA ILE A 95 4.81 17.70 15.89
C ILE A 95 5.04 18.53 17.17
N ARG A 96 5.70 17.95 18.18
CA ARG A 96 6.04 18.67 19.43
C ARG A 96 7.03 19.80 19.11
N LEU A 97 8.08 19.51 18.34
CA LEU A 97 9.06 20.50 17.90
C LEU A 97 8.39 21.64 17.11
N LYS A 98 7.45 21.31 16.20
CA LYS A 98 6.67 22.32 15.49
C LYS A 98 5.90 23.24 16.44
N ALA A 99 5.22 22.68 17.44
CA ALA A 99 4.53 23.48 18.45
C ALA A 99 5.50 24.38 19.23
N CYS A 100 6.68 23.89 19.58
CA CYS A 100 7.70 24.68 20.26
C CYS A 100 8.25 25.82 19.40
N ILE A 101 8.44 25.58 18.10
CA ILE A 101 8.83 26.63 17.15
C ILE A 101 7.76 27.72 17.08
N GLU A 102 6.48 27.34 16.99
CA GLU A 102 5.37 28.29 16.91
C GLU A 102 5.10 29.05 18.22
N LEU A 103 5.49 28.48 19.36
CA LEU A 103 5.40 29.10 20.69
C LEU A 103 6.69 29.81 21.11
N GLU A 104 7.73 29.80 20.25
CA GLU A 104 9.04 30.40 20.53
C GLU A 104 9.69 29.88 21.83
N ILE A 105 9.46 28.60 22.16
CA ILE A 105 10.03 27.96 23.35
C ILE A 105 11.52 27.66 23.10
N SER A 106 12.41 28.20 23.92
CA SER A 106 13.84 27.85 23.96
C SER A 106 14.11 26.69 24.93
N ASP A 107 15.35 26.19 24.96
CA ASP A 107 15.79 25.13 25.90
C ASP A 107 14.93 23.85 25.81
N ILE A 108 14.63 23.44 24.57
CA ILE A 108 13.81 22.27 24.29
C ILE A 108 14.39 21.03 24.97
N LEU A 109 13.53 20.29 25.67
CA LEU A 109 13.89 18.98 26.22
C LEU A 109 14.20 18.01 25.07
N THR A 110 15.46 17.57 24.99
CA THR A 110 15.95 16.70 23.92
C THR A 110 16.62 15.45 24.49
N LYS A 111 16.62 14.37 23.70
CA LYS A 111 17.33 13.14 24.03
C LYS A 111 17.96 12.55 22.77
N GLU A 112 19.26 12.29 22.83
CA GLU A 112 19.97 11.59 21.77
C GLU A 112 19.64 10.08 21.81
N ILE A 113 19.41 9.50 20.64
CA ILE A 113 19.33 8.06 20.44
C ILE A 113 20.67 7.54 19.88
N LYS A 114 21.13 6.42 20.46
CA LYS A 114 22.38 5.75 20.08
C LYS A 114 22.04 4.53 19.24
N GLU A 115 21.89 4.76 17.94
CA GLU A 115 21.59 3.76 16.93
C GLU A 115 22.48 4.05 15.72
N ASP A 116 22.93 3.00 15.04
CA ASP A 116 23.75 3.12 13.85
C ASP A 116 22.84 3.01 12.62
N PHE A 117 22.55 4.14 11.98
CA PHE A 117 21.72 4.19 10.77
C PHE A 117 22.60 4.25 9.53
N GLU A 118 22.42 3.27 8.64
CA GLU A 118 23.11 3.25 7.34
C GLU A 118 22.30 3.97 6.27
N THR A 119 20.97 3.90 6.37
CA THR A 119 20.04 4.45 5.39
C THR A 119 18.88 5.20 6.05
N LEU A 120 18.24 6.09 5.29
CA LEU A 120 17.02 6.77 5.72
C LEU A 120 15.90 5.77 6.07
N SER A 121 15.90 4.64 5.38
CA SER A 121 14.96 3.55 5.63
C SER A 121 15.13 2.93 7.02
N ASP A 122 16.36 2.85 7.53
CA ASP A 122 16.63 2.33 8.87
C ASP A 122 16.10 3.27 9.95
N ILE A 123 16.24 4.57 9.72
CA ILE A 123 15.66 5.62 10.57
C ILE A 123 14.14 5.47 10.59
N GLN A 124 13.52 5.42 9.42
CA GLN A 124 12.07 5.26 9.29
C GLN A 124 11.59 3.96 9.97
N PHE A 125 12.36 2.87 9.85
CA PHE A 125 12.06 1.60 10.50
C PHE A 125 12.08 1.72 12.02
N TRP A 126 13.12 2.37 12.54
CA TRP A 126 13.24 2.68 13.95
C TRP A 126 12.08 3.54 14.44
N MET A 127 11.69 4.56 13.66
CA MET A 127 10.55 5.44 13.98
C MET A 127 9.26 4.63 14.16
N VAL A 128 8.93 3.74 13.21
CA VAL A 128 7.75 2.88 13.30
C VAL A 128 7.82 1.93 14.49
N LYS A 129 8.97 1.28 14.71
CA LYS A 129 9.17 0.39 15.86
C LYS A 129 8.97 1.12 17.17
N ASN A 130 9.50 2.33 17.30
CA ASN A 130 9.36 3.19 18.48
C ASN A 130 7.89 3.59 18.70
N GLN A 131 7.15 3.95 17.65
CA GLN A 131 5.71 4.21 17.78
C GLN A 131 4.94 2.98 18.25
N CYS A 132 5.20 1.81 17.67
CA CYS A 132 4.52 0.56 18.02
C CYS A 132 4.73 0.12 19.47
N GLN A 133 5.78 0.61 20.15
CA GLN A 133 6.00 0.37 21.58
C GLN A 133 5.10 1.20 22.50
N ARG A 134 4.44 2.26 21.98
CA ARG A 134 3.53 3.07 22.79
C ARG A 134 2.33 2.22 23.24
N ARG A 135 2.13 2.16 24.57
CA ARG A 135 1.09 1.33 25.21
C ARG A 135 -0.34 1.77 24.90
N ASN A 136 -0.53 2.98 24.38
CA ASN A 136 -1.82 3.52 24.00
C ASN A 136 -2.27 3.12 22.58
N LEU A 137 -1.39 2.52 21.76
CA LEU A 137 -1.76 2.04 20.44
C LEU A 137 -2.36 0.65 20.53
N THR A 138 -3.48 0.47 19.82
CA THR A 138 -4.15 -0.81 19.70
C THR A 138 -3.45 -1.67 18.65
N GLN A 139 -3.71 -2.99 18.67
CA GLN A 139 -3.00 -3.91 17.79
C GLN A 139 -3.27 -3.62 16.30
N ILE A 140 -4.45 -3.09 15.97
CA ILE A 140 -4.80 -2.66 14.60
C ILE A 140 -3.95 -1.47 14.18
N HIS A 141 -3.87 -0.42 14.99
CA HIS A 141 -3.02 0.74 14.71
C HIS A 141 -1.54 0.36 14.58
N LYS A 142 -1.03 -0.57 15.39
CA LYS A 142 0.35 -1.07 15.26
C LYS A 142 0.58 -1.82 13.95
N ILE A 143 -0.39 -2.62 13.50
CA ILE A 143 -0.31 -3.30 12.19
C ILE A 143 -0.32 -2.26 11.07
N GLN A 144 -1.18 -1.23 11.13
CA GLN A 144 -1.22 -0.15 10.14
C GLN A 144 0.12 0.57 10.03
N LEU A 145 0.72 0.94 11.17
CA LEU A 145 2.05 1.56 11.20
C LEU A 145 3.13 0.63 10.64
N ALA A 146 3.11 -0.65 11.03
CA ALA A 146 4.08 -1.63 10.53
C ALA A 146 3.96 -1.86 9.02
N CYS A 147 2.75 -1.75 8.44
CA CYS A 147 2.54 -1.83 7.00
C CYS A 147 3.16 -0.66 6.21
N LEU A 148 3.47 0.49 6.84
CA LEU A 148 4.20 1.59 6.17
C LEU A 148 5.59 1.16 5.66
N HIS A 149 6.16 0.10 6.23
CA HIS A 149 7.45 -0.47 5.83
C HIS A 149 7.33 -1.67 4.89
N GLU A 150 6.11 -2.07 4.52
CA GLU A 150 5.90 -3.30 3.78
C GLU A 150 6.69 -3.36 2.47
N GLU A 151 6.64 -2.30 1.67
CA GLU A 151 7.33 -2.25 0.37
C GLU A 151 8.83 -2.48 0.52
N LYS A 152 9.44 -1.90 1.55
CA LYS A 152 10.87 -2.09 1.84
C LYS A 152 11.17 -3.53 2.25
N ILE A 153 10.35 -4.12 3.14
CA ILE A 153 10.51 -5.52 3.55
C ILE A 153 10.38 -6.45 2.33
N GLN A 154 9.43 -6.18 1.44
CA GLN A 154 9.27 -6.91 0.19
C GLN A 154 10.48 -6.72 -0.75
N GLN A 155 11.05 -5.53 -0.83
CA GLN A 155 12.25 -5.28 -1.64
C GLN A 155 13.44 -6.08 -1.11
N THR A 156 13.70 -6.06 0.19
CA THR A 156 14.74 -6.89 0.81
C THR A 156 14.51 -8.38 0.55
N ALA A 157 13.25 -8.84 0.63
CA ALA A 157 12.92 -10.23 0.31
C ALA A 157 13.23 -10.58 -1.15
N LYS A 158 12.93 -9.69 -2.11
CA LYS A 158 13.25 -9.85 -3.53
C LYS A 158 14.76 -9.86 -3.78
N ASP A 159 15.49 -8.92 -3.20
CA ASP A 159 16.94 -8.82 -3.34
C ASP A 159 17.63 -10.08 -2.82
N ASN A 160 17.14 -10.62 -1.70
CA ASN A 160 17.59 -11.89 -1.15
C ASN A 160 17.35 -13.06 -2.11
N LEU A 161 16.17 -13.14 -2.75
CA LEU A 161 15.89 -14.17 -3.76
C LEU A 161 16.81 -14.05 -4.98
N VAL A 162 17.05 -12.83 -5.46
CA VAL A 162 17.95 -12.57 -6.59
C VAL A 162 19.39 -12.98 -6.26
N ASN A 163 19.88 -12.62 -5.07
CA ASN A 163 21.23 -12.96 -4.63
C ASN A 163 21.40 -14.47 -4.43
N ALA A 164 20.39 -15.16 -3.89
CA ALA A 164 20.41 -16.61 -3.75
C ALA A 164 20.45 -17.30 -5.11
N GLY A 165 19.70 -16.79 -6.09
CA GLY A 165 19.75 -17.26 -7.49
C GLY A 165 21.10 -17.08 -8.17
N LYS A 166 21.92 -16.12 -7.70
CA LYS A 166 23.30 -15.90 -8.16
C LYS A 166 24.35 -16.76 -7.44
N GLY A 167 23.93 -17.64 -6.53
CA GLY A 167 24.83 -18.48 -5.74
C GLY A 167 25.55 -17.74 -4.60
N ASN A 168 25.13 -16.52 -4.27
CA ASN A 168 25.66 -15.80 -3.12
C ASN A 168 25.06 -16.37 -1.82
N ASN A 169 25.84 -16.34 -0.74
CA ASN A 169 25.29 -16.58 0.60
C ASN A 169 24.35 -15.43 0.95
N VAL A 170 23.08 -15.77 1.22
CA VAL A 170 22.07 -14.81 1.64
C VAL A 170 21.65 -15.15 3.07
N GLU A 171 21.40 -14.11 3.86
CA GLU A 171 20.70 -14.29 5.14
C GLU A 171 19.31 -14.91 4.92
N LYS A 172 18.74 -15.48 5.99
CA LYS A 172 17.49 -16.26 5.95
C LYS A 172 16.39 -15.61 5.10
N ALA A 173 15.58 -16.47 4.48
CA ALA A 173 14.37 -16.05 3.76
C ALA A 173 13.52 -15.09 4.60
N VAL A 174 13.14 -13.97 4.01
CA VAL A 174 12.35 -12.91 4.66
C VAL A 174 10.86 -13.17 4.42
N ASP A 175 10.11 -13.41 5.48
CA ASP A 175 8.64 -13.47 5.43
C ASP A 175 8.07 -12.10 5.82
N THR A 176 7.54 -11.38 4.83
CA THR A 176 6.98 -10.04 5.02
C THR A 176 5.90 -9.99 6.10
N LEU A 177 5.03 -11.00 6.18
CA LEU A 177 3.97 -11.03 7.19
C LEU A 177 4.54 -11.23 8.59
N LEU A 178 5.60 -12.04 8.70
CA LEU A 178 6.27 -12.29 9.96
C LEU A 178 7.03 -11.05 10.44
N GLU A 179 7.70 -10.32 9.56
CA GLU A 179 8.39 -9.08 9.92
C GLU A 179 7.41 -8.00 10.39
N ILE A 180 6.31 -7.78 9.65
CA ILE A 180 5.22 -6.88 10.10
C ILE A 180 4.69 -7.32 11.47
N ALA A 181 4.49 -8.62 11.68
CA ALA A 181 3.98 -9.16 12.93
C ALA A 181 4.93 -8.91 14.11
N LYS A 182 6.25 -9.05 13.91
CA LYS A 182 7.26 -8.73 14.92
C LYS A 182 7.24 -7.26 15.29
N ILE A 183 7.17 -6.35 14.30
CA ILE A 183 7.11 -4.90 14.54
C ILE A 183 5.86 -4.52 15.34
N ALA A 184 4.71 -5.07 14.96
CA ALA A 184 3.43 -4.80 15.62
C ALA A 184 3.22 -5.61 16.92
N ASN A 185 4.16 -6.50 17.27
CA ASN A 185 4.07 -7.43 18.40
C ASN A 185 2.75 -8.24 18.39
N VAL A 186 2.46 -8.90 17.28
CA VAL A 186 1.30 -9.78 17.06
C VAL A 186 1.73 -11.11 16.44
N GLY A 187 0.81 -12.07 16.36
CA GLY A 187 1.03 -13.29 15.57
C GLY A 187 0.97 -13.02 14.06
N ARG A 188 1.79 -13.74 13.29
CA ARG A 188 1.77 -13.72 11.80
C ARG A 188 0.36 -13.88 11.21
N THR A 189 -0.44 -14.80 11.77
CA THR A 189 -1.81 -15.06 11.32
C THR A 189 -2.72 -13.85 11.52
N THR A 190 -2.48 -13.03 12.55
CA THR A 190 -3.24 -11.80 12.78
C THR A 190 -3.02 -10.80 11.65
N VAL A 191 -1.77 -10.62 11.21
CA VAL A 191 -1.43 -9.77 10.07
C VAL A 191 -2.05 -10.30 8.79
N ALA A 192 -1.98 -11.62 8.54
CA ALA A 192 -2.59 -12.24 7.37
C ALA A 192 -4.12 -12.00 7.31
N ARG A 193 -4.81 -12.17 8.45
CA ARG A 193 -6.25 -11.90 8.56
C ARG A 193 -6.58 -10.43 8.33
N TYR A 194 -5.82 -9.53 8.95
CA TYR A 194 -5.97 -8.08 8.76
C TYR A 194 -5.88 -7.72 7.28
N LYS A 195 -4.83 -8.17 6.58
CA LYS A 195 -4.66 -7.91 5.15
C LYS A 195 -5.80 -8.48 4.31
N LYS A 196 -6.28 -9.69 4.62
CA LYS A 196 -7.42 -10.28 3.90
C LYS A 196 -8.69 -9.47 4.07
N VAL A 197 -8.91 -8.88 5.24
CA VAL A 197 -10.06 -7.99 5.49
C VAL A 197 -9.92 -6.71 4.68
N VAL A 198 -8.76 -6.03 4.77
CA VAL A 198 -8.53 -4.78 4.02
C VAL A 198 -8.62 -5.01 2.51
N SER A 199 -8.05 -6.10 1.99
CA SER A 199 -8.08 -6.44 0.56
C SER A 199 -9.46 -6.88 0.07
N SER A 200 -10.42 -7.14 0.96
CA SER A 200 -11.78 -7.55 0.55
C SER A 200 -12.60 -6.40 -0.03
N GLY A 201 -12.26 -5.15 0.28
CA GLY A 201 -13.02 -3.97 -0.14
C GLY A 201 -14.37 -3.80 0.54
N LEU A 202 -14.75 -4.66 1.50
CA LEU A 202 -16.00 -4.55 2.24
C LEU A 202 -15.91 -3.42 3.29
N VAL A 203 -16.19 -2.19 2.85
CA VAL A 203 -16.00 -0.93 3.59
C VAL A 203 -16.59 -1.00 5.00
N ASP A 204 -17.85 -1.42 5.15
CA ASP A 204 -18.52 -1.51 6.46
C ASP A 204 -17.79 -2.41 7.47
N ILE A 205 -17.19 -3.51 7.01
CA ILE A 205 -16.45 -4.44 7.88
C ILE A 205 -15.08 -3.86 8.20
N ILE A 206 -14.44 -3.21 7.23
CA ILE A 206 -13.14 -2.56 7.40
C ILE A 206 -13.26 -1.42 8.42
N GLU A 207 -14.27 -0.56 8.29
CA GLU A 207 -14.51 0.56 9.19
C GLU A 207 -14.75 0.07 10.62
N LYS A 208 -15.68 -0.88 10.82
CA LYS A 208 -15.92 -1.48 12.15
C LYS A 208 -14.69 -2.16 12.74
N MET A 209 -13.81 -2.70 11.90
CA MET A 209 -12.53 -3.24 12.38
C MET A 209 -11.59 -2.11 12.82
N ILE A 210 -11.49 -1.02 12.06
CA ILE A 210 -10.61 0.12 12.37
C ILE A 210 -11.09 0.88 13.61
N THR A 211 -12.41 1.05 13.78
CA THR A 211 -13.02 1.65 14.99
C THR A 211 -13.01 0.71 16.20
N GLU A 212 -12.49 -0.51 16.03
CA GLU A 212 -12.39 -1.55 17.06
C GLU A 212 -13.72 -2.12 17.56
N ASP A 213 -14.82 -1.82 16.87
CA ASP A 213 -16.12 -2.47 17.07
C ASP A 213 -16.07 -3.97 16.72
N LEU A 214 -15.16 -4.36 15.83
CA LEU A 214 -14.87 -5.74 15.46
C LEU A 214 -13.39 -6.08 15.65
N SER A 215 -13.13 -7.18 16.36
CA SER A 215 -11.78 -7.77 16.35
C SER A 215 -11.40 -8.23 14.94
N ILE A 216 -10.10 -8.22 14.63
CA ILE A 216 -9.54 -8.71 13.35
C ILE A 216 -10.06 -10.12 13.01
N SER A 217 -10.16 -11.00 14.02
CA SER A 217 -10.64 -12.37 13.82
C SER A 217 -12.14 -12.43 13.50
N SER A 218 -12.95 -11.55 14.10
CA SER A 218 -14.39 -11.46 13.81
C SER A 218 -14.64 -10.87 12.43
N ALA A 219 -13.95 -9.77 12.10
CA ALA A 219 -14.00 -9.15 10.77
C ALA A 219 -13.61 -10.15 9.67
N TYR A 220 -12.51 -10.90 9.87
CA TYR A 220 -12.08 -11.96 8.95
C TYR A 220 -13.18 -13.01 8.72
N LYS A 221 -13.84 -13.49 9.79
CA LYS A 221 -14.93 -14.47 9.66
C LYS A 221 -16.12 -13.90 8.88
N GLN A 222 -16.45 -12.62 9.08
CA GLN A 222 -17.53 -11.96 8.35
C GLN A 222 -17.20 -11.81 6.87
N VAL A 223 -15.98 -11.41 6.53
CA VAL A 223 -15.49 -11.37 5.13
C VAL A 223 -15.59 -12.74 4.48
N GLN A 224 -15.13 -13.80 5.15
CA GLN A 224 -15.22 -15.17 4.62
C GLN A 224 -16.68 -15.61 4.38
N LYS A 225 -17.59 -15.23 5.29
CA LYS A 225 -19.02 -15.53 5.15
C LYS A 225 -19.65 -14.74 4.00
N ALA A 226 -19.31 -13.46 3.85
CA ALA A 226 -19.82 -12.61 2.77
C ALA A 226 -19.41 -13.15 1.40
N ILE A 227 -18.11 -13.44 1.21
CA ILE A 227 -17.58 -14.03 -0.04
C ILE A 227 -18.27 -15.37 -0.34
N LYS A 228 -18.43 -16.24 0.67
CA LYS A 228 -19.11 -17.53 0.48
C LYS A 228 -20.58 -17.34 0.08
N ASN A 229 -21.27 -16.36 0.66
CA ASN A 229 -22.66 -16.07 0.34
C ASN A 229 -22.81 -15.49 -1.07
N GLU A 230 -21.90 -14.61 -1.49
CA GLU A 230 -21.86 -14.08 -2.87
C GLU A 230 -21.63 -15.21 -3.87
N LEU A 231 -20.62 -16.07 -3.66
CA LEU A 231 -20.37 -17.23 -4.51
C LEU A 231 -21.60 -18.15 -4.59
N ASN A 232 -22.22 -18.44 -3.45
CA ASN A 232 -23.43 -19.27 -3.43
C ASN A 232 -24.64 -18.57 -4.06
N ALA A 233 -24.71 -17.23 -4.03
CA ALA A 233 -25.77 -16.49 -4.70
C ALA A 233 -25.57 -16.49 -6.21
N THR A 234 -24.35 -16.25 -6.69
CA THR A 234 -23.99 -16.36 -8.11
C THR A 234 -24.26 -17.77 -8.65
N MET A 235 -23.83 -18.82 -7.95
CA MET A 235 -24.12 -20.21 -8.34
C MET A 235 -25.61 -20.54 -8.29
N LYS A 236 -26.39 -19.90 -7.41
CA LYS A 236 -27.86 -20.08 -7.38
C LYS A 236 -28.56 -19.29 -8.47
N THR A 237 -28.04 -18.15 -8.90
CA THR A 237 -28.57 -17.39 -10.03
C THR A 237 -28.28 -18.11 -11.34
N GLU A 238 -27.08 -18.69 -11.51
CA GLU A 238 -26.75 -19.57 -12.63
C GLU A 238 -27.66 -20.82 -12.66
N VAL A 239 -27.87 -21.46 -11.51
CA VAL A 239 -28.81 -22.60 -11.41
C VAL A 239 -30.27 -22.17 -11.59
N GLN A 240 -30.68 -20.98 -11.16
CA GLN A 240 -32.05 -20.47 -11.36
C GLN A 240 -32.31 -19.98 -12.78
N GLU A 241 -31.31 -19.48 -13.49
CA GLU A 241 -31.37 -19.24 -14.94
C GLU A 241 -31.49 -20.58 -15.68
N GLU A 242 -30.77 -21.63 -15.25
CA GLU A 242 -30.97 -23.00 -15.74
C GLU A 242 -32.35 -23.60 -15.36
N THR A 243 -32.90 -23.30 -14.18
CA THR A 243 -34.20 -23.83 -13.71
C THR A 243 -35.39 -23.03 -14.26
N GLN A 244 -35.23 -21.74 -14.58
CA GLN A 244 -36.26 -20.96 -15.28
C GLN A 244 -36.40 -21.41 -16.74
N ILE A 245 -35.31 -21.87 -17.37
CA ILE A 245 -35.34 -22.57 -18.66
C ILE A 245 -36.11 -23.90 -18.56
N GLU A 246 -36.13 -24.58 -17.41
CA GLU A 246 -36.92 -25.81 -17.18
C GLU A 246 -38.42 -25.57 -16.92
N SER A 247 -38.85 -24.34 -16.62
CA SER A 247 -40.26 -24.01 -16.35
C SER A 247 -41.05 -23.41 -17.53
N GLU A 248 -40.37 -23.05 -18.62
CA GLU A 248 -40.99 -22.88 -19.95
C GLU A 248 -40.62 -24.08 -20.82
N VAL A 249 -41.30 -25.19 -20.56
CA VAL A 249 -41.40 -26.28 -21.55
C VAL A 249 -42.24 -25.77 -22.72
N THR A 250 -41.56 -25.11 -23.65
CA THR A 250 -41.88 -25.13 -25.08
C THR A 250 -40.64 -25.61 -25.80
N GLU A 251 -40.59 -26.93 -26.02
CA GLU A 251 -39.68 -27.67 -26.93
C GLU A 251 -38.32 -27.00 -27.23
N THR A 252 -37.30 -27.30 -26.43
CA THR A 252 -35.90 -27.09 -26.85
C THR A 252 -35.57 -28.07 -27.97
N GLU A 253 -35.68 -27.61 -29.21
CA GLU A 253 -35.15 -28.30 -30.39
C GLU A 253 -33.63 -28.45 -30.23
N ILE A 254 -33.16 -29.69 -30.11
CA ILE A 254 -31.74 -30.03 -30.22
C ILE A 254 -31.31 -29.65 -31.64
N HIS A 255 -30.50 -28.60 -31.77
CA HIS A 255 -30.00 -28.15 -33.07
C HIS A 255 -28.93 -29.13 -33.55
N LYS A 256 -29.29 -29.96 -34.53
CA LYS A 256 -28.33 -30.87 -35.17
C LYS A 256 -27.21 -30.05 -35.82
N PRO A 257 -25.93 -30.44 -35.65
CA PRO A 257 -24.82 -29.74 -36.28
C PRO A 257 -24.94 -29.78 -37.81
N GLN A 258 -24.69 -28.63 -38.46
CA GLN A 258 -24.67 -28.52 -39.91
C GLN A 258 -23.26 -28.80 -40.43
N TYR A 259 -23.11 -29.90 -41.16
CA TYR A 259 -21.84 -30.23 -41.81
C TYR A 259 -21.62 -29.39 -43.06
N VAL A 260 -20.45 -28.75 -43.16
CA VAL A 260 -20.04 -27.92 -44.29
C VAL A 260 -18.86 -28.55 -45.02
N ASN A 261 -18.78 -28.32 -46.33
CA ASN A 261 -17.77 -28.94 -47.19
C ASN A 261 -16.42 -28.20 -47.18
N ASP A 262 -16.38 -26.95 -46.73
CA ASP A 262 -15.16 -26.16 -46.61
C ASP A 262 -15.28 -25.09 -45.52
N ILE A 263 -14.13 -24.52 -45.15
CA ILE A 263 -14.03 -23.49 -44.10
C ILE A 263 -14.80 -22.22 -44.50
N ASN A 264 -14.80 -21.85 -45.79
CA ASN A 264 -15.44 -20.62 -46.23
C ASN A 264 -16.96 -20.70 -46.08
N ALA A 265 -17.55 -21.86 -46.35
CA ALA A 265 -18.96 -22.15 -46.10
C ALA A 265 -19.29 -22.03 -44.60
N GLY A 266 -18.46 -22.62 -43.72
CA GLY A 266 -18.63 -22.48 -42.27
C GLY A 266 -18.54 -21.03 -41.78
N MET A 267 -17.59 -20.27 -42.32
CA MET A 267 -17.41 -18.85 -41.99
C MET A 267 -18.54 -17.96 -42.53
N HIS A 268 -19.16 -18.33 -43.66
CA HIS A 268 -20.34 -17.63 -44.18
C HIS A 268 -21.53 -17.78 -43.22
N LEU A 269 -21.76 -19.00 -42.70
CA LEU A 269 -22.82 -19.27 -41.73
C LEU A 269 -22.61 -18.50 -40.42
N LEU A 270 -21.36 -18.42 -39.94
CA LEU A 270 -21.02 -17.60 -38.76
C LEU A 270 -21.31 -16.12 -38.99
N ARG A 271 -20.96 -15.58 -40.17
CA ARG A 271 -21.19 -14.16 -40.51
C ARG A 271 -22.66 -13.84 -40.74
N GLY A 272 -23.44 -14.83 -41.18
CA GLY A 272 -24.88 -14.73 -41.37
C GLY A 272 -25.69 -14.93 -40.09
N ASN A 273 -25.05 -15.19 -38.95
CA ASN A 273 -25.67 -15.62 -37.69
C ASN A 273 -26.57 -16.86 -37.84
N GLU A 274 -26.31 -17.70 -38.85
CA GLU A 274 -27.01 -18.98 -39.06
C GLU A 274 -26.50 -20.04 -38.08
N VAL A 275 -25.23 -19.95 -37.72
CA VAL A 275 -24.57 -20.74 -36.67
C VAL A 275 -23.81 -19.82 -35.73
N GLU A 276 -23.60 -20.29 -34.50
CA GLU A 276 -22.89 -19.56 -33.45
C GLU A 276 -21.46 -20.04 -33.27
N CYS A 277 -21.16 -21.26 -33.70
CA CYS A 277 -19.84 -21.88 -33.57
C CYS A 277 -19.47 -22.69 -34.81
N LEU A 278 -18.22 -22.56 -35.27
CA LEU A 278 -17.62 -23.42 -36.30
C LEU A 278 -16.62 -24.36 -35.64
N ILE A 279 -16.89 -25.67 -35.71
CA ILE A 279 -16.00 -26.72 -35.24
C ILE A 279 -15.19 -27.23 -36.43
N MET A 280 -13.87 -27.23 -36.29
CA MET A 280 -12.95 -27.82 -37.26
C MET A 280 -12.22 -28.99 -36.62
N THR A 281 -12.43 -30.20 -37.13
CA THR A 281 -11.87 -31.43 -36.53
C THR A 281 -11.49 -32.46 -37.60
N LYS A 282 -10.53 -33.32 -37.30
CA LYS A 282 -10.23 -34.55 -38.06
C LYS A 282 -11.00 -35.77 -37.54
N ASP A 283 -11.58 -35.65 -36.35
CA ASP A 283 -12.22 -36.74 -35.61
C ASP A 283 -13.68 -36.38 -35.34
N GLU A 284 -14.57 -36.97 -36.13
CA GLU A 284 -16.02 -36.74 -36.10
C GLU A 284 -16.64 -37.24 -34.78
N ASN A 285 -16.07 -38.28 -34.15
CA ASN A 285 -16.64 -38.85 -32.94
C ASN A 285 -16.63 -37.87 -31.76
N LYS A 286 -15.66 -36.95 -31.74
CA LYS A 286 -15.55 -35.91 -30.71
C LYS A 286 -16.53 -34.76 -30.89
N VAL A 287 -17.17 -34.65 -32.05
CA VAL A 287 -18.15 -33.59 -32.33
C VAL A 287 -19.39 -33.81 -31.47
N ASN A 288 -19.90 -35.03 -31.40
CA ASN A 288 -21.11 -35.32 -30.63
C ASN A 288 -20.90 -35.09 -29.12
N ASP A 289 -19.73 -35.47 -28.59
CA ASP A 289 -19.37 -35.22 -27.19
C ASP A 289 -19.28 -33.72 -26.89
N PHE A 290 -18.76 -32.93 -27.83
CA PHE A 290 -18.62 -31.48 -27.69
C PHE A 290 -19.95 -30.74 -27.82
N VAL A 291 -20.76 -31.09 -28.82
CA VAL A 291 -22.11 -30.52 -29.05
C VAL A 291 -23.04 -30.85 -27.88
N SER A 292 -22.91 -32.04 -27.28
CA SER A 292 -23.73 -32.44 -26.11
C SER A 292 -23.43 -31.63 -24.85
N GLN A 293 -22.25 -31.00 -24.74
CA GLN A 293 -21.92 -30.12 -23.61
C GLN A 293 -22.64 -28.76 -23.71
N GLN A 294 -23.13 -28.39 -24.89
CA GLN A 294 -23.74 -27.10 -25.19
C GLN A 294 -24.88 -27.26 -26.23
N PRO A 295 -25.99 -27.93 -25.88
CA PRO A 295 -27.04 -28.33 -26.82
C PRO A 295 -27.85 -27.19 -27.45
N ASN A 296 -27.73 -25.97 -26.90
CA ASN A 296 -28.46 -24.78 -27.34
C ASN A 296 -27.70 -23.95 -28.38
N VAL A 297 -26.46 -24.33 -28.71
CA VAL A 297 -25.62 -23.61 -29.66
C VAL A 297 -25.80 -24.22 -31.06
N LYS A 298 -25.99 -23.39 -32.07
CA LYS A 298 -25.99 -23.84 -33.48
C LYS A 298 -24.56 -24.01 -33.97
N TYR A 299 -24.22 -25.22 -34.39
CA TYR A 299 -22.88 -25.57 -34.86
C TYR A 299 -22.82 -25.75 -36.36
N ALA A 300 -21.80 -25.17 -37.00
CA ALA A 300 -21.27 -25.67 -38.26
C ALA A 300 -20.07 -26.58 -37.98
N VAL A 301 -19.96 -27.70 -38.70
CA VAL A 301 -18.86 -28.66 -38.54
C VAL A 301 -18.16 -28.85 -39.87
N PHE A 302 -16.87 -28.57 -39.91
CA PHE A 302 -16.01 -28.88 -41.05
C PHE A 302 -15.05 -30.00 -40.66
N ILE A 303 -15.17 -31.14 -41.35
CA ILE A 303 -14.24 -32.26 -41.19
C ILE A 303 -13.04 -32.03 -42.10
N ILE A 304 -11.85 -31.93 -41.50
CA ILE A 304 -10.60 -31.73 -42.22
C ILE A 304 -10.16 -33.09 -42.77
N GLU A 305 -10.21 -33.26 -44.08
CA GLU A 305 -9.57 -34.38 -44.77
C GLU A 305 -8.03 -34.26 -44.67
N ASP A 306 -7.32 -35.39 -44.63
CA ASP A 306 -5.86 -35.44 -44.57
C ASP A 306 -5.17 -35.02 -45.89
#